data_AF-A0A962QBL0-F1
#
_entry.id   AF-A0A962QBL0-F1
#
_cell.length_a   1.000
_cell.length_b   1.000
_cell.length_c   1.000
_cell.angle_alpha   90.00
_cell.angle_beta   90.00
_cell.angle_gamma   90.00
#
_symmetry.space_group_name_H-M   'P 1'
#
loop_
_entity.id
_entity.type
_entity.pdbx_description
1 polymer ?
#
loop_
_entity_poly.entity_id
_entity_poly.type
_entity_poly.pdbx_seq_one_letter_code
_entity_poly.pdbx_strand_id
1 'polypeptide(L)'
;MQFGDTIWSIAERYLDNPWRWRELWPEAALNDESTSLYPGDTIEVVDLDGQPMLRLVEGDRSTIKLSPQMRVEYIDKKVPPITREAVQAFVDDSVVLSEADWKGTPYIIAGTDGRNFMQAGTTVFARGTDFDQAEYRVFRPEGELRDPDSNAFLGFSLVYVGDAMLEQEGDPARLQLTSTRQPVRAGDRLLPASEFGEGVFSFDPVSAPPDSFGQILKLPDDNIAAQRYSTVIVNLGDLDGMQPGSVLEVFNPPTQAEDPLTGASVELPGDRAGLIVLYRVFDRVSYGLVTHTQRPIRVSDPVREPS
;
A
#
# COMPACT_ATOMS: atom_id res chain seq x y z
N MET A 1 -19.83 12.76 12.25
CA MET A 1 -19.21 12.29 10.99
C MET A 1 -20.28 11.74 10.06
N GLN A 2 -20.19 11.93 8.74
CA GLN A 2 -20.96 11.06 7.83
C GLN A 2 -20.20 9.76 7.64
N PHE A 3 -20.92 8.69 7.33
CA PHE A 3 -20.32 7.39 6.99
C PHE A 3 -19.32 7.59 5.82
N GLY A 4 -18.02 7.46 6.11
CA GLY A 4 -16.94 7.68 5.15
C GLY A 4 -15.98 8.84 5.44
N ASP A 5 -16.19 9.65 6.48
CA ASP A 5 -15.16 10.58 6.96
C ASP A 5 -14.10 9.82 7.77
N THR A 6 -12.83 9.94 7.40
CA THR A 6 -11.68 9.47 8.20
C THR A 6 -11.00 10.67 8.84
N ILE A 7 -10.27 10.49 9.95
CA ILE A 7 -9.46 11.57 10.55
C ILE A 7 -8.56 12.25 9.51
N TRP A 8 -8.13 11.47 8.52
CA TRP A 8 -7.40 11.91 7.34
C TRP A 8 -8.16 12.85 6.42
N SER A 9 -9.44 12.59 6.11
CA SER A 9 -10.24 13.47 5.26
C SER A 9 -10.56 14.81 5.94
N ILE A 10 -10.56 14.82 7.27
CA ILE A 10 -10.66 16.04 8.07
C ILE A 10 -9.31 16.75 8.07
N ALA A 11 -8.21 16.05 8.35
CA ALA A 11 -6.84 16.62 8.33
C ALA A 11 -6.48 17.25 6.97
N GLU A 12 -6.89 16.65 5.84
CA GLU A 12 -6.70 17.20 4.48
C GLU A 12 -7.28 18.61 4.29
N ARG A 13 -8.25 19.03 5.10
CA ARG A 13 -8.88 20.36 4.98
C ARG A 13 -8.14 21.45 5.75
N TYR A 14 -7.27 21.05 6.69
CA TYR A 14 -6.66 21.96 7.66
C TYR A 14 -5.13 21.86 7.71
N LEU A 15 -4.53 20.81 7.12
CA LEU A 15 -3.09 20.56 7.09
C LEU A 15 -2.58 20.39 5.65
N ASP A 16 -1.45 21.03 5.33
CA ASP A 16 -0.66 20.73 4.13
C ASP A 16 -0.07 19.30 4.18
N ASN A 17 0.05 18.74 5.39
CA ASN A 17 0.56 17.41 5.70
C ASN A 17 -0.47 16.61 6.54
N PRO A 18 -1.47 15.98 5.89
CA PRO A 18 -2.60 15.34 6.56
C PRO A 18 -2.22 14.21 7.53
N TRP A 19 -1.02 13.63 7.38
CA TRP A 19 -0.48 12.57 8.23
C TRP A 19 -0.02 13.05 9.61
N ARG A 20 0.20 14.37 9.78
CA ARG A 20 0.58 14.99 11.06
C ARG A 20 -0.63 15.27 11.97
N TRP A 21 -1.78 14.62 11.72
CA TRP A 21 -3.02 14.87 12.46
C TRP A 21 -2.91 14.74 13.98
N ARG A 22 -1.95 13.95 14.49
CA ARG A 22 -1.64 13.82 15.92
C ARG A 22 -1.17 15.12 16.57
N GLU A 23 -0.57 16.03 15.81
CA GLU A 23 -0.14 17.34 16.31
C GLU A 23 -1.32 18.27 16.62
N LEU A 24 -2.47 18.00 15.99
CA LEU A 24 -3.70 18.70 16.30
C LEU A 24 -4.40 18.11 17.53
N TRP A 25 -3.93 16.99 18.08
CA TRP A 25 -4.58 16.30 19.21
C TRP A 25 -4.00 16.77 20.55
N PRO A 26 -4.82 17.16 21.55
CA PRO A 26 -4.31 17.62 22.83
C PRO A 26 -3.55 16.50 23.58
N GLU A 27 -2.38 16.82 24.15
CA GLU A 27 -1.54 15.89 24.94
C GLU A 27 -2.31 15.15 26.04
N ALA A 28 -3.32 15.80 26.65
CA ALA A 28 -4.14 15.21 27.70
C ALA A 28 -4.97 13.99 27.23
N ALA A 29 -5.21 13.85 25.93
CA ALA A 29 -5.95 12.72 25.35
C ALA A 29 -5.05 11.60 24.82
N LEU A 30 -3.72 11.80 24.73
CA LEU A 30 -2.77 10.78 24.27
C LEU A 30 -2.31 9.82 25.40
N ASN A 31 -2.54 10.19 26.66
CA ASN A 31 -2.11 9.44 27.85
C ASN A 31 -3.17 8.49 28.42
N ASP A 32 -4.33 8.39 27.76
CA ASP A 32 -5.38 7.44 28.13
C ASP A 32 -5.34 6.27 27.14
N GLU A 33 -5.27 5.03 27.62
CA GLU A 33 -5.25 3.78 26.82
C GLU A 33 -6.53 3.61 25.96
N SER A 34 -7.46 4.57 26.04
CA SER A 34 -8.72 4.65 25.29
C SER A 34 -8.66 5.53 24.03
N THR A 35 -7.51 5.66 23.37
CA THR A 35 -7.37 6.42 22.11
C THR A 35 -7.82 5.67 20.85
N SER A 36 -8.80 4.77 20.97
CA SER A 36 -9.45 4.17 19.80
C SER A 36 -10.54 5.08 19.27
N LEU A 37 -10.36 5.59 18.06
CA LEU A 37 -11.40 6.33 17.33
C LEU A 37 -12.29 5.34 16.59
N TYR A 38 -13.59 5.33 16.91
CA TYR A 38 -14.55 4.37 16.39
C TYR A 38 -15.45 4.99 15.31
N PRO A 39 -15.96 4.18 14.36
CA PRO A 39 -16.98 4.65 13.43
C PRO A 39 -18.21 5.19 14.17
N GLY A 40 -18.50 6.49 14.03
CA GLY A 40 -19.63 7.17 14.67
C GLY A 40 -19.23 8.31 15.61
N ASP A 41 -17.96 8.40 15.98
CA ASP A 41 -17.44 9.51 16.77
C ASP A 41 -17.61 10.85 16.01
N THR A 42 -17.71 11.96 16.74
CA THR A 42 -17.74 13.30 16.13
C THR A 42 -16.53 14.08 16.61
N ILE A 43 -15.67 14.45 15.68
CA ILE A 43 -14.49 15.27 15.94
C ILE A 43 -14.82 16.70 15.51
N GLU A 44 -14.58 17.65 16.40
CA GLU A 44 -14.73 19.08 16.17
C GLU A 44 -13.33 19.71 16.05
N VAL A 45 -13.14 20.57 15.05
CA VAL A 45 -11.95 21.40 14.95
C VAL A 45 -12.21 22.67 15.76
N VAL A 46 -11.43 22.88 16.80
CA VAL A 46 -11.48 24.08 17.64
C VAL A 46 -10.21 24.91 17.42
N ASP A 47 -10.37 26.22 17.35
CA ASP A 47 -9.25 27.15 17.33
C ASP A 47 -8.90 27.50 18.79
N LEU A 48 -7.70 27.12 19.21
CA LEU A 48 -7.12 27.46 20.50
C LEU A 48 -5.91 28.35 20.24
N ASP A 49 -6.07 29.65 20.51
CA ASP A 49 -5.02 30.66 20.40
C ASP A 49 -4.33 30.73 19.00
N GLY A 50 -5.10 30.51 17.93
CA GLY A 50 -4.61 30.57 16.55
C GLY A 50 -3.98 29.27 16.04
N GLN A 51 -4.04 28.19 16.84
CA GLN A 51 -3.65 26.85 16.42
C GLN A 51 -4.89 25.94 16.31
N PRO A 52 -5.12 25.29 15.16
CA PRO A 52 -6.20 24.33 15.04
C PRO A 52 -5.93 23.12 15.94
N MET A 53 -6.94 22.67 16.68
CA MET A 53 -6.91 21.45 17.47
C MET A 53 -8.15 20.58 17.19
N LEU A 54 -7.98 19.27 17.26
CA LEU A 54 -9.03 18.26 17.15
C LEU A 54 -9.53 17.89 18.54
N ARG A 55 -10.84 18.00 18.76
CA ARG A 55 -11.50 17.59 20.00
C ARG A 55 -12.56 16.54 19.72
N LEU A 56 -12.54 15.43 20.48
CA LEU A 56 -13.61 14.45 20.46
C LEU A 56 -14.85 15.03 21.18
N VAL A 57 -15.98 15.08 20.50
CA VAL A 57 -17.27 15.44 21.09
C VAL A 57 -17.94 14.17 21.55
N GLU A 58 -17.86 13.87 22.86
CA GLU A 58 -18.70 12.85 23.47
C GLU A 58 -20.17 13.23 23.28
N GLY A 59 -20.94 12.34 22.65
CA GLY A 59 -22.35 12.58 22.36
C GLY A 59 -23.19 12.68 23.63
N ASP A 60 -23.46 13.90 24.08
CA ASP A 60 -24.44 14.16 25.15
C ASP A 60 -25.86 13.85 24.64
N ARG A 61 -26.55 12.92 25.31
CA ARG A 61 -27.89 12.38 24.97
C ARG A 61 -29.03 13.33 25.33
N SER A 62 -28.87 14.65 25.16
CA SER A 62 -29.77 15.63 25.78
C SER A 62 -30.22 16.75 24.85
N THR A 63 -31.39 16.55 24.22
CA THR A 63 -32.34 17.55 23.70
C THR A 63 -31.91 18.48 22.55
N ILE A 64 -32.44 18.18 21.36
CA ILE A 64 -32.31 18.99 20.12
C ILE A 64 -33.09 20.31 20.27
N LYS A 65 -32.40 21.45 20.10
CA LYS A 65 -33.02 22.75 19.83
C LYS A 65 -32.86 23.06 18.34
N LEU A 66 -33.95 22.94 17.58
CA LEU A 66 -33.97 23.24 16.15
C LEU A 66 -33.98 24.76 15.92
N SER A 67 -33.01 25.26 15.17
CA SER A 67 -33.10 26.53 14.44
C SER A 67 -32.72 26.29 12.97
N PRO A 68 -33.36 26.98 12.02
CA PRO A 68 -33.25 26.64 10.60
C PRO A 68 -31.89 27.06 10.03
N GLN A 69 -31.19 26.12 9.40
CA GLN A 69 -30.03 26.39 8.55
C GLN A 69 -30.38 26.10 7.09
N MET A 70 -30.04 27.04 6.23
CA MET A 70 -30.27 27.01 4.79
C MET A 70 -29.40 25.91 4.16
N ARG A 71 -30.03 24.93 3.50
CA ARG A 71 -29.35 23.81 2.85
C ARG A 71 -28.79 24.27 1.49
N VAL A 72 -27.47 24.42 1.39
CA VAL A 72 -26.79 24.51 0.10
C VAL A 72 -26.37 23.08 -0.27
N GLU A 73 -27.05 22.48 -1.25
CA GLU A 73 -26.61 21.21 -1.83
C GLU A 73 -25.48 21.50 -2.83
N TYR A 74 -24.24 21.26 -2.42
CA TYR A 74 -23.15 21.03 -3.36
C TYR A 74 -23.26 19.58 -3.86
N ILE A 75 -23.27 19.39 -5.18
CA ILE A 75 -23.26 18.08 -5.82
C ILE A 75 -21.90 17.45 -5.54
N ASP A 76 -21.82 16.72 -4.43
CA ASP A 76 -20.64 16.01 -3.97
C ASP A 76 -20.52 14.71 -4.79
N LYS A 77 -19.64 14.69 -5.80
CA LYS A 77 -19.16 13.41 -6.37
C LYS A 77 -18.26 12.78 -5.30
N LYS A 78 -18.90 12.13 -4.32
CA LYS A 78 -18.23 11.38 -3.26
C LYS A 78 -17.33 10.32 -3.89
N VAL A 79 -16.03 10.49 -3.70
CA VAL A 79 -15.05 9.40 -3.85
C VAL A 79 -15.38 8.39 -2.74
N PRO A 80 -15.63 7.11 -3.05
CA PRO A 80 -15.92 6.13 -2.01
C PRO A 80 -14.71 5.99 -1.07
N PRO A 81 -14.93 5.88 0.24
CA PRO A 81 -13.84 5.62 1.19
C PRO A 81 -13.17 4.29 0.85
N ILE A 82 -11.83 4.23 0.92
CA ILE A 82 -11.12 2.95 0.84
C ILE A 82 -11.58 2.12 2.04
N THR A 83 -12.22 0.98 1.78
CA THR A 83 -12.66 0.09 2.86
C THR A 83 -11.50 -0.75 3.33
N ARG A 84 -11.57 -1.28 4.56
CA ARG A 84 -10.55 -2.19 5.11
C ARG A 84 -10.30 -3.37 4.17
N GLU A 85 -11.36 -3.89 3.58
CA GLU A 85 -11.35 -5.02 2.65
C GLU A 85 -10.59 -4.69 1.37
N ALA A 86 -10.67 -3.43 0.89
CA ALA A 86 -9.91 -2.99 -0.27
C ALA A 86 -8.41 -2.92 0.03
N VAL A 87 -8.00 -2.45 1.23
CA VAL A 87 -6.59 -2.44 1.66
C VAL A 87 -6.08 -3.87 1.87
N GLN A 88 -6.89 -4.73 2.48
CA GLN A 88 -6.53 -6.12 2.76
C GLN A 88 -6.21 -6.91 1.49
N ALA A 89 -6.98 -6.71 0.42
CA ALA A 89 -6.68 -7.32 -0.87
C ALA A 89 -5.27 -6.92 -1.39
N PHE A 90 -4.87 -5.65 -1.27
CA PHE A 90 -3.53 -5.22 -1.70
C PHE A 90 -2.41 -5.82 -0.85
N VAL A 91 -2.60 -5.91 0.47
CA VAL A 91 -1.60 -6.50 1.38
C VAL A 91 -1.37 -7.97 1.05
N ASP A 92 -2.46 -8.71 0.88
CA ASP A 92 -2.47 -10.15 0.61
C ASP A 92 -1.89 -10.52 -0.76
N ASP A 93 -2.02 -9.62 -1.74
CA ASP A 93 -1.58 -9.84 -3.11
C ASP A 93 -0.11 -9.45 -3.36
N SER A 94 0.52 -8.75 -2.42
CA SER A 94 1.85 -8.13 -2.59
C SER A 94 2.97 -9.02 -2.10
N VAL A 95 3.70 -9.70 -2.99
CA VAL A 95 4.81 -10.59 -2.59
C VAL A 95 6.09 -10.23 -3.30
N VAL A 96 7.18 -10.16 -2.53
CA VAL A 96 8.54 -10.15 -3.06
C VAL A 96 9.31 -11.32 -2.48
N LEU A 97 9.98 -12.08 -3.36
CA LEU A 97 10.84 -13.18 -2.98
C LEU A 97 12.32 -12.81 -3.14
N SER A 98 13.13 -13.18 -2.15
CA SER A 98 14.59 -13.12 -2.28
C SER A 98 15.09 -14.15 -3.33
N GLU A 99 16.36 -14.07 -3.72
CA GLU A 99 16.95 -15.08 -4.60
C GLU A 99 16.96 -16.48 -3.94
N ALA A 100 17.14 -16.52 -2.62
CA ALA A 100 17.14 -17.76 -1.86
C ALA A 100 15.75 -18.40 -1.86
N ASP A 101 14.72 -17.62 -1.51
CA ASP A 101 13.34 -18.11 -1.47
C ASP A 101 12.88 -18.54 -2.85
N TRP A 102 13.16 -17.74 -3.88
CA TRP A 102 12.79 -18.03 -5.27
C TRP A 102 13.28 -19.40 -5.78
N LYS A 103 14.47 -19.84 -5.36
CA LYS A 103 15.03 -21.15 -5.72
C LYS A 103 14.31 -22.30 -5.01
N GLY A 104 13.83 -22.07 -3.79
CA GLY A 104 13.11 -23.04 -2.98
C GLY A 104 11.60 -23.09 -3.22
N THR A 105 10.99 -21.99 -3.71
CA THR A 105 9.54 -21.89 -3.85
C THR A 105 8.97 -22.90 -4.86
N PRO A 106 8.01 -23.75 -4.47
CA PRO A 106 7.34 -24.66 -5.38
C PRO A 106 6.66 -23.95 -6.55
N TYR A 107 6.50 -24.64 -7.67
CA TYR A 107 5.94 -24.06 -8.89
C TYR A 107 5.10 -25.05 -9.68
N ILE A 108 4.08 -24.54 -10.37
CA ILE A 108 3.18 -25.33 -11.21
C ILE A 108 3.92 -25.75 -12.48
N ILE A 109 3.89 -27.04 -12.80
CA ILE A 109 4.54 -27.60 -13.99
C ILE A 109 3.54 -27.89 -15.12
N ALA A 110 2.30 -28.26 -14.79
CA ALA A 110 1.28 -28.62 -15.79
C ALA A 110 -0.12 -28.71 -15.17
N GLY A 111 -1.15 -28.64 -16.03
CA GLY A 111 -2.52 -29.05 -15.72
C GLY A 111 -2.82 -30.45 -16.24
N THR A 112 -3.93 -31.04 -15.78
CA THR A 112 -4.32 -32.43 -16.12
C THR A 112 -4.58 -32.66 -17.62
N ASP A 113 -5.03 -31.63 -18.34
CA ASP A 113 -5.50 -31.76 -19.73
C ASP A 113 -4.50 -31.26 -20.79
N GLY A 114 -3.24 -30.98 -20.41
CA GLY A 114 -2.26 -30.37 -21.33
C GLY A 114 -2.64 -28.96 -21.81
N ARG A 115 -3.62 -28.31 -21.16
CA ARG A 115 -4.01 -26.93 -21.42
C ARG A 115 -2.96 -25.98 -20.85
N ASN A 116 -2.61 -24.96 -21.63
CA ASN A 116 -1.67 -23.91 -21.21
C ASN A 116 -2.23 -22.98 -20.13
N PHE A 117 -3.55 -23.00 -19.91
CA PHE A 117 -4.23 -22.17 -18.92
C PHE A 117 -5.17 -23.03 -18.08
N MET A 118 -5.10 -22.87 -16.77
CA MET A 118 -5.83 -23.63 -15.76
C MET A 118 -6.73 -22.66 -14.98
N GLN A 119 -7.93 -23.10 -14.63
CA GLN A 119 -8.93 -22.29 -13.91
C GLN A 119 -9.43 -23.04 -12.66
N ALA A 120 -10.17 -22.36 -11.81
CA ALA A 120 -10.81 -22.97 -10.64
C ALA A 120 -11.57 -24.26 -11.02
N GLY A 121 -11.48 -25.27 -10.15
CA GLY A 121 -12.01 -26.62 -10.33
C GLY A 121 -11.08 -27.58 -11.08
N THR A 122 -10.00 -27.10 -11.70
CA THR A 122 -9.05 -27.97 -12.41
C THR A 122 -7.92 -28.46 -11.49
N THR A 123 -7.44 -29.68 -11.74
CA THR A 123 -6.25 -30.21 -11.07
C THR A 123 -4.97 -29.77 -11.79
N VAL A 124 -4.01 -29.32 -10.99
CA VAL A 124 -2.66 -28.93 -11.40
C VAL A 124 -1.62 -29.79 -10.69
N PHE A 125 -0.44 -29.87 -11.31
CA PHE A 125 0.73 -30.56 -10.79
C PHE A 125 1.83 -29.55 -10.52
N ALA A 126 2.48 -29.67 -9.37
CA ALA A 126 3.53 -28.75 -8.95
C ALA A 126 4.79 -29.48 -8.52
N ARG A 127 5.94 -28.88 -8.80
CA ARG A 127 7.26 -29.36 -8.36
C ARG A 127 7.78 -28.46 -7.25
N GLY A 128 8.40 -29.07 -6.26
CA GLY A 128 9.01 -28.40 -5.13
C GLY A 128 9.22 -29.40 -4.00
N THR A 129 9.83 -28.94 -2.91
CA THR A 129 9.86 -29.67 -1.66
C THR A 129 8.80 -29.10 -0.72
N ASP A 130 8.46 -29.83 0.34
CA ASP A 130 7.75 -29.29 1.50
C ASP A 130 6.31 -28.83 1.21
N PHE A 131 5.53 -29.67 0.51
CA PHE A 131 4.08 -29.52 0.47
C PHE A 131 3.45 -29.96 1.81
N ASP A 132 3.62 -29.17 2.87
CA ASP A 132 3.24 -29.52 4.25
C ASP A 132 1.96 -28.83 4.75
N GLN A 133 1.44 -27.84 4.02
CA GLN A 133 0.15 -27.20 4.27
C GLN A 133 -0.96 -27.79 3.40
N ALA A 134 -2.21 -27.65 3.86
CA ALA A 134 -3.38 -28.01 3.07
C ALA A 134 -3.68 -26.98 1.96
N GLU A 135 -3.50 -25.69 2.27
CA GLU A 135 -3.89 -24.58 1.40
C GLU A 135 -2.66 -23.81 0.92
N TYR A 136 -2.65 -23.51 -0.38
CA TYR A 136 -1.63 -22.70 -1.03
C TYR A 136 -2.27 -21.58 -1.83
N ARG A 137 -1.59 -20.45 -1.87
CA ARG A 137 -1.87 -19.35 -2.78
C ARG A 137 -0.96 -19.45 -4.00
N VAL A 138 -1.51 -19.17 -5.17
CA VAL A 138 -0.83 -19.21 -6.46
C VAL A 138 -0.44 -17.79 -6.86
N PHE A 139 0.82 -17.61 -7.22
CA PHE A 139 1.40 -16.33 -7.57
C PHE A 139 2.11 -16.36 -8.92
N ARG A 140 1.89 -15.35 -9.75
CA ARG A 140 2.61 -15.17 -11.00
C ARG A 140 3.84 -14.28 -10.82
N PRO A 141 5.03 -14.72 -11.24
CA PRO A 141 6.20 -13.85 -11.30
C PRO A 141 5.99 -12.74 -12.34
N GLU A 142 6.26 -11.49 -11.96
CA GLU A 142 6.21 -10.34 -12.86
C GLU A 142 7.60 -9.81 -13.26
N GLY A 143 8.66 -10.38 -12.70
CA GLY A 143 10.04 -10.04 -13.05
C GLY A 143 10.93 -9.72 -11.85
N GLU A 144 12.18 -9.37 -12.14
CA GLU A 144 13.17 -8.93 -11.16
C GLU A 144 12.97 -7.46 -10.82
N LEU A 145 13.02 -7.15 -9.53
CA LEU A 145 13.20 -5.80 -9.03
C LEU A 145 14.69 -5.51 -8.94
N ARG A 146 15.11 -4.39 -9.52
CA ARG A 146 16.49 -3.93 -9.51
C ARG A 146 16.55 -2.47 -9.13
N ASP A 147 17.58 -2.14 -8.37
CA ASP A 147 17.86 -0.75 -8.00
C ASP A 147 18.23 0.05 -9.27
N PRO A 148 17.57 1.19 -9.57
CA PRO A 148 17.79 1.92 -10.82
C PRO A 148 19.20 2.50 -10.96
N ASP A 149 19.84 2.83 -9.83
CA ASP A 149 21.14 3.52 -9.82
C ASP A 149 22.30 2.51 -9.86
N SER A 150 22.23 1.47 -9.01
CA SER A 150 23.30 0.49 -8.84
C SER A 150 23.09 -0.80 -9.64
N ASN A 151 21.90 -1.02 -10.20
CA ASN A 151 21.46 -2.27 -10.83
C ASN A 151 21.52 -3.50 -9.89
N ALA A 152 21.60 -3.27 -8.57
CA ALA A 152 21.57 -4.31 -7.57
C ALA A 152 20.25 -5.09 -7.62
N PHE A 153 20.31 -6.41 -7.47
CA PHE A 153 19.10 -7.23 -7.40
C PHE A 153 18.42 -7.04 -6.04
N LEU A 154 17.11 -6.74 -6.08
CA LEU A 154 16.31 -6.44 -4.89
C LEU A 154 15.25 -7.51 -4.58
N GLY A 155 14.94 -8.38 -5.53
CA GLY A 155 13.98 -9.48 -5.35
C GLY A 155 13.19 -9.79 -6.62
N PHE A 156 12.32 -10.80 -6.56
CA PHE A 156 11.33 -11.07 -7.60
C PHE A 156 9.98 -10.54 -7.13
N SER A 157 9.31 -9.69 -7.91
CA SER A 157 7.93 -9.28 -7.62
C SER A 157 6.95 -10.33 -8.15
N LEU A 158 5.97 -10.71 -7.32
CA LEU A 158 4.94 -11.67 -7.66
C LEU A 158 3.55 -11.05 -7.46
N VAL A 159 2.59 -11.45 -8.30
CA VAL A 159 1.18 -11.04 -8.22
C VAL A 159 0.29 -12.25 -7.97
N TYR A 160 -0.68 -12.12 -7.08
CA TYR A 160 -1.62 -13.19 -6.78
C TYR A 160 -2.53 -13.53 -7.99
N VAL A 161 -2.72 -14.83 -8.26
CA VAL A 161 -3.57 -15.30 -9.37
C VAL A 161 -4.68 -16.27 -8.96
N GLY A 162 -4.61 -16.90 -7.79
CA GLY A 162 -5.64 -17.82 -7.31
C GLY A 162 -5.22 -18.64 -6.09
N ASP A 163 -6.06 -19.60 -5.71
CA ASP A 163 -5.85 -20.51 -4.58
C ASP A 163 -5.87 -21.97 -5.03
N ALA A 164 -5.16 -22.82 -4.29
CA ALA A 164 -5.08 -24.25 -4.52
C ALA A 164 -5.13 -25.04 -3.20
N MET A 165 -5.84 -26.16 -3.21
CA MET A 165 -5.88 -27.14 -2.13
C MET A 165 -5.01 -28.34 -2.51
N LEU A 166 -4.14 -28.78 -1.61
CA LEU A 166 -3.32 -29.98 -1.79
C LEU A 166 -4.20 -31.24 -1.72
N GLU A 167 -4.18 -32.04 -2.78
CA GLU A 167 -4.88 -33.35 -2.81
C GLU A 167 -3.92 -34.50 -2.50
N GLN A 168 -2.69 -34.41 -2.98
CA GLN A 168 -1.67 -35.44 -2.81
C GLN A 168 -0.28 -34.84 -2.77
N GLU A 169 0.48 -35.16 -1.72
CA GLU A 169 1.90 -34.87 -1.60
C GLU A 169 2.74 -35.63 -2.63
N GLY A 170 3.89 -35.09 -3.01
CA GLY A 170 4.86 -35.75 -3.91
C GLY A 170 5.66 -34.75 -4.74
N ASP A 171 6.49 -35.27 -5.65
CA ASP A 171 7.09 -34.50 -6.75
C ASP A 171 6.82 -35.24 -8.09
N PRO A 172 5.79 -34.81 -8.87
CA PRO A 172 4.96 -33.64 -8.60
C PRO A 172 3.87 -33.88 -7.56
N ALA A 173 3.58 -32.86 -6.75
CA ALA A 173 2.38 -32.82 -5.93
C ALA A 173 1.16 -32.54 -6.79
N ARG A 174 0.00 -33.02 -6.34
CA ARG A 174 -1.29 -32.83 -6.99
C ARG A 174 -2.12 -31.85 -6.17
N LEU A 175 -2.56 -30.77 -6.81
CA LEU A 175 -3.40 -29.74 -6.19
C LEU A 175 -4.65 -29.50 -7.02
N GLN A 176 -5.75 -29.15 -6.36
CA GLN A 176 -6.97 -28.67 -7.00
C GLN A 176 -7.03 -27.15 -6.87
N LEU A 177 -7.17 -26.44 -7.99
CA LEU A 177 -7.41 -25.00 -7.96
C LEU A 177 -8.81 -24.75 -7.39
N THR A 178 -8.90 -23.98 -6.30
CA THR A 178 -10.16 -23.67 -5.62
C THR A 178 -10.72 -22.33 -6.07
N SER A 179 -9.85 -21.36 -6.35
CA SER A 179 -10.20 -20.03 -6.85
C SER A 179 -9.19 -19.57 -7.90
N THR A 180 -9.61 -18.74 -8.85
CA THR A 180 -8.71 -18.11 -9.82
C THR A 180 -9.19 -16.70 -10.17
N ARG A 181 -8.35 -15.69 -9.94
CA ARG A 181 -8.56 -14.32 -10.45
C ARG A 181 -8.04 -14.16 -11.87
N GLN A 182 -7.00 -14.91 -12.21
CA GLN A 182 -6.46 -15.01 -13.55
C GLN A 182 -6.23 -16.48 -13.91
N PRO A 183 -6.26 -16.86 -15.21
CA PRO A 183 -5.91 -18.21 -15.60
C PRO A 183 -4.48 -18.54 -15.17
N VAL A 184 -4.33 -19.60 -14.38
CA VAL A 184 -3.07 -20.13 -13.86
C VAL A 184 -2.27 -20.80 -14.98
N ARG A 185 -0.95 -20.75 -14.92
CA ARG A 185 -0.03 -21.22 -15.97
C ARG A 185 1.14 -22.01 -15.37
N ALA A 186 1.81 -22.80 -16.21
CA ALA A 186 3.09 -23.38 -15.82
C ALA A 186 4.10 -22.26 -15.51
N GLY A 187 4.85 -22.43 -14.42
CA GLY A 187 5.79 -21.43 -13.88
C GLY A 187 5.20 -20.51 -12.81
N ASP A 188 3.88 -20.48 -12.63
CA ASP A 188 3.27 -19.79 -11.47
C ASP A 188 3.73 -20.51 -10.17
N ARG A 189 4.05 -19.72 -9.14
CA ARG A 189 4.60 -20.15 -7.85
C ARG A 189 3.51 -20.46 -6.84
N LEU A 190 3.80 -21.37 -5.92
CA LEU A 190 2.92 -21.71 -4.79
C LEU A 190 3.57 -21.27 -3.50
N LEU A 191 2.82 -20.52 -2.69
CA LEU A 191 3.22 -20.13 -1.35
C LEU A 191 2.16 -20.64 -0.36
N PRO A 192 2.56 -21.19 0.80
CA PRO A 192 1.65 -21.62 1.85
C PRO A 192 0.64 -20.53 2.21
N ALA A 193 -0.65 -20.85 2.26
CA ALA A 193 -1.68 -19.86 2.61
C ALA A 193 -1.51 -19.32 4.04
N SER A 194 -0.86 -20.09 4.93
CA SER A 194 -0.52 -19.68 6.31
C SER A 194 0.47 -18.52 6.40
N GLU A 195 1.26 -18.26 5.35
CA GLU A 195 2.10 -17.06 5.26
C GLU A 195 1.27 -15.77 5.05
N PHE A 196 -0.01 -15.93 4.75
CA PHE A 196 -0.95 -14.85 4.46
C PHE A 196 -2.11 -14.92 5.47
N GLY A 197 -2.05 -14.10 6.51
CA GLY A 197 -3.04 -14.06 7.59
C GLY A 197 -3.18 -12.66 8.17
N GLU A 198 -4.21 -12.46 9.00
CA GLU A 198 -4.72 -11.17 9.52
C GLU A 198 -3.63 -10.24 10.08
N GLY A 199 -2.94 -9.50 9.20
CA GLY A 199 -2.06 -8.41 9.56
C GLY A 199 -2.88 -7.28 10.16
N VAL A 200 -2.44 -6.73 11.29
CA VAL A 200 -3.10 -5.64 12.02
C VAL A 200 -3.42 -4.47 11.08
N PHE A 201 -4.68 -4.31 10.67
CA PHE A 201 -5.12 -3.31 9.68
C PHE A 201 -5.30 -1.90 10.25
N SER A 202 -4.49 -1.54 11.24
CA SER A 202 -4.30 -0.17 11.69
C SER A 202 -2.81 0.04 11.93
N PHE A 203 -2.11 0.45 10.87
CA PHE A 203 -0.77 1.00 11.06
C PHE A 203 -0.96 2.47 11.35
N ASP A 204 -0.53 2.87 12.54
CA ASP A 204 -0.35 4.27 12.83
C ASP A 204 0.76 4.82 11.93
N PRO A 205 0.57 5.99 11.29
CA PRO A 205 1.62 6.60 10.50
C PRO A 205 2.84 6.84 11.37
N VAL A 206 3.97 6.34 10.91
CA VAL A 206 5.27 6.63 11.49
C VAL A 206 6.07 7.38 10.43
N SER A 207 6.77 8.44 10.82
CA SER A 207 7.69 9.07 9.88
C SER A 207 8.77 8.06 9.48
N ALA A 208 9.13 8.01 8.20
CA ALA A 208 10.34 7.30 7.79
C ALA A 208 11.56 7.83 8.59
N PRO A 209 12.60 7.00 8.79
CA PRO A 209 13.85 7.42 9.42
C PRO A 209 14.43 8.68 8.76
N PRO A 210 15.10 9.57 9.52
CA PRO A 210 15.78 10.72 8.93
C PRO A 210 16.78 10.31 7.85
N ASP A 211 16.99 11.17 6.85
CA ASP A 211 17.91 10.95 5.72
C ASP A 211 17.52 9.77 4.80
N SER A 212 16.28 9.28 4.88
CA SER A 212 15.79 8.22 4.00
C SER A 212 15.70 8.71 2.56
N PHE A 213 16.39 8.06 1.63
CA PHE A 213 16.34 8.42 0.21
C PHE A 213 16.24 7.19 -0.68
N GLY A 214 15.21 7.14 -1.51
CA GLY A 214 14.97 6.05 -2.46
C GLY A 214 14.25 6.52 -3.72
N GLN A 215 13.69 5.58 -4.45
CA GLN A 215 12.95 5.78 -5.70
C GLN A 215 11.78 4.79 -5.82
N ILE A 216 10.74 5.20 -6.56
CA ILE A 216 9.69 4.29 -7.02
C ILE A 216 10.28 3.31 -8.04
N LEU A 217 10.24 2.02 -7.73
CA LEU A 217 10.72 0.95 -8.61
C LEU A 217 9.69 0.53 -9.65
N LYS A 218 8.43 0.43 -9.24
CA LYS A 218 7.38 -0.17 -10.07
C LYS A 218 5.99 0.32 -9.69
N LEU A 219 5.14 0.40 -10.70
CA LEU A 219 3.71 0.62 -10.59
C LEU A 219 2.97 -0.67 -10.97
N PRO A 220 1.83 -1.01 -10.34
CA PRO A 220 0.98 -2.12 -10.75
C PRO A 220 0.43 -1.96 -12.18
N ASP A 221 0.19 -3.08 -12.85
CA ASP A 221 -0.55 -3.20 -14.12
C ASP A 221 -0.01 -2.37 -15.30
N ASP A 222 1.31 -2.24 -15.44
CA ASP A 222 1.97 -1.48 -16.53
C ASP A 222 1.49 -0.02 -16.65
N ASN A 223 0.96 0.55 -15.55
CA ASN A 223 0.49 1.93 -15.55
C ASN A 223 1.65 2.91 -15.76
N ILE A 224 1.42 3.92 -16.60
CA ILE A 224 2.42 4.97 -16.90
C ILE A 224 2.61 5.91 -15.69
N ALA A 225 1.57 6.04 -14.85
CA ALA A 225 1.64 6.82 -13.62
C ALA A 225 0.65 6.31 -12.57
N ALA A 226 1.04 6.37 -11.30
CA ALA A 226 0.19 6.13 -10.15
C ALA A 226 -0.66 7.36 -9.82
N GLN A 227 -1.89 7.09 -9.38
CA GLN A 227 -2.85 8.06 -8.89
C GLN A 227 -3.10 7.81 -7.39
N ARG A 228 -3.92 8.67 -6.78
CA ARG A 228 -4.37 8.46 -5.40
C ARG A 228 -4.98 7.06 -5.26
N TYR A 229 -4.59 6.36 -4.19
CA TYR A 229 -4.95 4.98 -3.84
C TYR A 229 -4.38 3.89 -4.75
N SER A 230 -3.39 4.23 -5.59
CA SER A 230 -2.59 3.24 -6.30
C SER A 230 -1.53 2.64 -5.38
N THR A 231 -1.21 1.36 -5.58
CA THR A 231 -0.03 0.73 -4.98
C THR A 231 1.22 1.15 -5.75
N VAL A 232 2.37 1.21 -5.07
CA VAL A 232 3.71 1.41 -5.66
C VAL A 232 4.71 0.50 -4.94
N ILE A 233 5.81 0.15 -5.61
CA ILE A 233 6.96 -0.52 -4.99
C ILE A 233 8.11 0.49 -4.88
N VAL A 234 8.75 0.58 -3.73
CA VAL A 234 9.92 1.43 -3.48
C VAL A 234 11.16 0.62 -3.12
N ASN A 235 12.35 1.11 -3.44
CA ASN A 235 13.64 0.47 -3.10
C ASN A 235 14.13 0.77 -1.68
N LEU A 236 13.20 0.97 -0.74
CA LEU A 236 13.49 1.11 0.68
C LEU A 236 12.79 -0.04 1.42
N GLY A 237 13.53 -0.75 2.26
CA GLY A 237 13.06 -1.92 3.00
C GLY A 237 13.38 -1.88 4.49
N ASP A 238 13.22 -3.02 5.15
CA ASP A 238 13.52 -3.20 6.58
C ASP A 238 14.99 -2.89 6.89
N LEU A 239 15.91 -3.22 5.96
CA LEU A 239 17.33 -2.90 6.10
C LEU A 239 17.61 -1.38 6.08
N ASP A 240 16.68 -0.59 5.55
CA ASP A 240 16.72 0.88 5.55
C ASP A 240 15.94 1.47 6.74
N GLY A 241 15.44 0.62 7.66
CA GLY A 241 14.67 1.01 8.84
C GLY A 241 13.19 1.30 8.55
N MET A 242 12.68 0.92 7.37
CA MET A 242 11.26 1.05 7.05
C MET A 242 10.41 0.08 7.85
N GLN A 243 9.18 0.46 8.14
CA GLN A 243 8.20 -0.38 8.81
C GLN A 243 6.82 -0.19 8.15
N PRO A 244 5.90 -1.16 8.29
CA PRO A 244 4.49 -0.91 7.97
C PRO A 244 3.98 0.32 8.73
N GLY A 245 3.39 1.27 8.00
CA GLY A 245 3.00 2.60 8.50
C GLY A 245 3.98 3.72 8.18
N SER A 246 5.21 3.41 7.74
CA SER A 246 6.20 4.43 7.35
C SER A 246 5.65 5.32 6.23
N VAL A 247 5.68 6.63 6.45
CA VAL A 247 5.25 7.65 5.49
C VAL A 247 6.47 8.18 4.73
N LEU A 248 6.35 8.28 3.41
CA LEU A 248 7.36 8.88 2.53
C LEU A 248 6.72 9.95 1.64
N GLU A 249 7.47 10.99 1.35
CA GLU A 249 7.14 11.98 0.33
C GLU A 249 7.71 11.56 -1.02
N VAL A 250 6.91 11.70 -2.06
CA VAL A 250 7.32 11.47 -3.45
C VAL A 250 7.53 12.82 -4.12
N PHE A 251 8.64 12.97 -4.82
CA PHE A 251 8.97 14.17 -5.58
C PHE A 251 9.07 13.83 -7.06
N ASN A 252 8.74 14.78 -7.94
CA ASN A 252 9.14 14.62 -9.33
C ASN A 252 10.66 14.75 -9.46
N PRO A 253 11.30 14.14 -10.47
CA PRO A 253 12.72 14.29 -10.68
C PRO A 253 13.06 15.76 -10.94
N PRO A 254 14.27 16.21 -10.55
CA PRO A 254 14.74 17.54 -10.88
C PRO A 254 14.77 17.72 -12.42
N THR A 255 14.53 18.94 -12.87
CA THR A 255 14.51 19.27 -14.30
C THR A 255 15.57 20.30 -14.63
N GLN A 256 16.21 20.17 -15.78
CA GLN A 256 17.14 21.18 -16.28
C GLN A 256 16.34 22.29 -16.98
N ALA A 257 16.63 23.53 -16.61
CA ALA A 257 16.12 24.73 -17.27
C ALA A 257 17.30 25.61 -17.68
N GLU A 258 17.20 26.22 -18.86
CA GLU A 258 18.20 27.19 -19.29
C GLU A 258 17.87 28.55 -18.65
N ASP A 259 18.86 29.14 -17.97
CA ASP A 259 18.77 30.51 -17.47
C ASP A 259 18.74 31.47 -18.68
N PRO A 260 17.64 32.21 -18.90
CA PRO A 260 17.49 33.05 -20.08
C PRO A 260 18.44 34.25 -20.12
N LEU A 261 19.09 34.59 -19.01
CA LEU A 261 20.03 35.72 -18.92
C LEU A 261 21.48 35.29 -19.13
N THR A 262 21.84 34.09 -18.68
CA THR A 262 23.23 33.60 -18.71
C THR A 262 23.46 32.48 -19.73
N GLY A 263 22.40 31.82 -20.21
CA GLY A 263 22.45 30.61 -21.04
C GLY A 263 22.95 29.38 -20.29
N ALA A 264 23.11 29.44 -18.97
CA ALA A 264 23.56 28.33 -18.16
C ALA A 264 22.42 27.33 -17.93
N SER A 265 22.73 26.03 -17.93
CA SER A 265 21.79 25.00 -17.47
C SER A 265 21.71 25.04 -15.94
N VAL A 266 20.51 25.24 -15.40
CA VAL A 266 20.21 25.26 -13.97
C VAL A 266 19.27 24.11 -13.66
N GLU A 267 19.58 23.37 -12.60
CA GLU A 267 18.71 22.32 -12.10
C GLU A 267 17.62 22.92 -11.22
N LEU A 268 16.37 22.76 -11.64
CA LEU A 268 15.19 23.09 -10.85
C LEU A 268 14.87 21.90 -9.92
N PRO A 269 14.72 22.12 -8.61
CA PRO A 269 14.35 21.07 -7.69
C PRO A 269 12.97 20.49 -8.07
N GLY A 270 12.81 19.21 -7.82
CA GLY A 270 11.52 18.54 -7.96
C GLY A 270 10.50 19.10 -6.98
N ASP A 271 9.28 19.35 -7.46
CA ASP A 271 8.15 19.63 -6.58
C ASP A 271 7.62 18.32 -5.97
N ARG A 272 7.01 18.43 -4.80
CA ARG A 272 6.30 17.31 -4.16
C ARG A 272 5.18 16.81 -5.07
N ALA A 273 5.27 15.54 -5.45
CA ALA A 273 4.29 14.85 -6.28
C ALA A 273 3.18 14.21 -5.42
N GLY A 274 3.50 13.73 -4.22
CA GLY A 274 2.52 13.08 -3.36
C GLY A 274 3.09 12.50 -2.06
N LEU A 275 2.26 11.70 -1.39
CA LEU A 275 2.59 10.95 -0.18
C LEU A 275 2.27 9.47 -0.39
N ILE A 276 3.12 8.61 0.13
CA ILE A 276 2.90 7.18 0.19
C ILE A 276 3.00 6.69 1.64
N VAL A 277 2.20 5.67 1.98
CA VAL A 277 2.29 4.96 3.26
C VAL A 277 2.63 3.52 2.97
N LEU A 278 3.73 3.04 3.55
CA LEU A 278 4.17 1.65 3.40
C LEU A 278 3.22 0.73 4.17
N TYR A 279 2.74 -0.33 3.53
CA TYR A 279 1.85 -1.30 4.17
C TYR A 279 2.45 -2.71 4.26
N ARG A 280 3.46 -2.99 3.43
CA ARG A 280 4.22 -4.25 3.48
C ARG A 280 5.68 -3.97 3.20
N VAL A 281 6.54 -4.35 4.13
CA VAL A 281 7.98 -4.09 4.07
C VAL A 281 8.71 -5.44 3.96
N PHE A 282 9.65 -5.51 3.02
CA PHE A 282 10.58 -6.62 2.84
C PHE A 282 12.01 -6.09 3.10
N ASP A 283 13.00 -6.97 3.10
CA ASP A 283 14.39 -6.61 3.42
C ASP A 283 14.90 -5.37 2.67
N ARG A 284 14.61 -5.26 1.37
CA ARG A 284 15.19 -4.24 0.47
C ARG A 284 14.16 -3.40 -0.29
N VAL A 285 12.89 -3.75 -0.18
CA VAL A 285 11.81 -3.08 -0.92
C VAL A 285 10.56 -3.04 -0.07
N SER A 286 9.68 -2.09 -0.39
CA SER A 286 8.39 -1.98 0.29
C SER A 286 7.28 -1.70 -0.70
N TYR A 287 6.09 -2.21 -0.39
CA TYR A 287 4.86 -1.81 -1.04
C TYR A 287 4.24 -0.64 -0.27
N GLY A 288 3.92 0.41 -1.01
CA GLY A 288 3.29 1.62 -0.51
C GLY A 288 1.95 1.88 -1.18
N LEU A 289 1.02 2.46 -0.43
CA LEU A 289 -0.22 3.02 -0.96
C LEU A 289 -0.05 4.53 -1.13
N VAL A 290 -0.32 5.03 -2.33
CA VAL A 290 -0.38 6.48 -2.58
C VAL A 290 -1.60 7.05 -1.86
N THR A 291 -1.40 7.86 -0.84
CA THR A 291 -2.48 8.46 -0.06
C THR A 291 -2.86 9.84 -0.57
N HIS A 292 -1.88 10.58 -1.08
CA HIS A 292 -2.07 11.90 -1.63
C HIS A 292 -1.28 12.07 -2.93
N THR A 293 -1.82 12.81 -3.88
CA THR A 293 -1.23 13.02 -5.20
C THR A 293 -1.60 14.41 -5.69
N GLN A 294 -0.59 15.24 -5.97
CA GLN A 294 -0.71 16.55 -6.61
C GLN A 294 -0.30 16.48 -8.07
N ARG A 295 0.67 15.62 -8.38
CA ARG A 295 1.14 15.31 -9.74
C ARG A 295 1.24 13.80 -9.92
N PRO A 296 1.09 13.28 -11.16
CA PRO A 296 1.21 11.85 -11.40
C PRO A 296 2.57 11.32 -10.92
N ILE A 297 2.57 10.24 -10.14
CA ILE A 297 3.77 9.57 -9.64
C ILE A 297 4.24 8.55 -10.67
N ARG A 298 5.53 8.49 -10.96
CA ARG A 298 6.13 7.61 -11.98
C ARG A 298 7.22 6.73 -11.41
N VAL A 299 7.59 5.71 -12.16
CA VAL A 299 8.83 4.94 -11.92
C VAL A 299 10.02 5.91 -11.95
N SER A 300 10.98 5.67 -11.06
CA SER A 300 12.17 6.49 -10.79
C SER A 300 11.89 7.87 -10.17
N ASP A 301 10.64 8.19 -9.81
CA ASP A 301 10.39 9.36 -8.98
C ASP A 301 11.07 9.16 -7.61
N PRO A 302 11.86 10.13 -7.12
CA PRO A 302 12.53 10.03 -5.83
C PRO A 302 11.53 10.05 -4.66
N VAL A 303 11.84 9.27 -3.62
CA VAL A 303 11.12 9.25 -2.35
C VAL A 303 12.03 9.62 -1.19
N ARG A 304 11.49 10.34 -0.21
CA ARG A 304 12.23 10.82 0.96
C ARG A 304 11.41 10.77 2.24
N GLU A 305 12.08 10.91 3.37
CA GLU A 305 11.38 11.19 4.62
C GLU A 305 10.53 12.48 4.50
N PRO A 306 9.38 12.56 5.18
CA PRO A 306 8.55 13.74 5.15
C PRO A 306 9.19 14.94 5.84
N SER A 307 9.02 16.14 5.25
CA SER A 307 9.41 17.43 5.84
C SER A 307 8.51 17.95 6.98
#